data_AF-A0A8H5C868-F1
#
_entry.id   AF-A0A8H5C868-F1
#
_cell.length_a   1.000
_cell.length_b   1.000
_cell.length_c   1.000
_cell.angle_alpha   90.00
_cell.angle_beta   90.00
_cell.angle_gamma   90.00
#
_symmetry.space_group_name_H-M   'P 1'
#
loop_
_entity.id
_entity.type
_entity.pdbx_description
1 polymer ?
#
loop_
_entity_poly.entity_id
_entity_poly.type
_entity_poly.pdbx_seq_one_letter_code
_entity_poly.pdbx_strand_id
1 'polypeptide(L)'
;MHLKSILSAAVLFSSFFTAFAVDTTPVDLHELMAVAGVTGGESEYDEAAYNRYLNAKNELLPTPTRRDEGAGYVESLSNAQRLAKGLPLKAPARRQPSRIWNRDAAASPLPRETVTGRAALYNQNGERVFYVDRNLNTAGFTSLTTDVDNALTLSVSFDTLQPVFTKIQVTMLNLATSGFPLLSLIQGRDDTNTDMTAGSFHYTYLGGAAEPGSGPGSTGSSTIGNTYTDRTGLPRVAQTDIWTYDPATTVLAPTWINSNNDNVEIPFYSQSNAIYGLKDSDAFHTRYPAPVTGPFTLKLEPIV
;
A
#
# COMPACT_ATOMS: atom_id res chain seq x y z
N MET A 1 -35.82 17.02 48.44
CA MET A 1 -35.64 15.61 48.07
C MET A 1 -37.01 15.08 47.63
N HIS A 2 -37.34 15.18 46.34
CA HIS A 2 -38.64 14.73 45.80
C HIS A 2 -38.41 14.00 44.47
N LEU A 3 -38.45 12.67 44.51
CA LEU A 3 -38.61 11.82 43.34
C LEU A 3 -40.11 11.70 43.02
N LYS A 4 -40.49 11.96 41.76
CA LYS A 4 -41.78 11.54 41.20
C LYS A 4 -41.55 10.39 40.22
N SER A 5 -42.11 9.24 40.58
CA SER A 5 -42.45 8.12 39.71
C SER A 5 -43.77 8.42 39.00
N ILE A 6 -43.87 8.19 37.69
CA ILE A 6 -45.14 7.88 37.02
C ILE A 6 -44.88 6.81 35.95
N LEU A 7 -45.50 5.65 36.20
CA LEU A 7 -45.72 4.55 35.28
C LEU A 7 -46.95 4.80 34.40
N SER A 8 -46.98 4.09 33.27
CA SER A 8 -48.16 3.47 32.63
C SER A 8 -48.85 4.21 31.48
N ALA A 9 -48.78 3.60 30.29
CA ALA A 9 -49.94 3.36 29.43
C ALA A 9 -49.59 2.27 28.40
N ALA A 10 -50.14 1.06 28.61
CA ALA A 10 -50.14 -0.02 27.64
C ALA A 10 -51.28 0.19 26.64
N VAL A 11 -50.99 0.08 25.34
CA VAL A 11 -52.00 0.02 24.28
C VAL A 11 -51.74 -1.24 23.45
N LEU A 12 -52.70 -2.17 23.54
CA LEU A 12 -52.83 -3.36 22.71
C LEU A 12 -53.42 -2.96 21.35
N PHE A 13 -52.69 -3.22 20.27
CA PHE A 13 -53.26 -3.30 18.92
C PHE A 13 -52.87 -4.63 18.30
N SER A 14 -53.88 -5.49 18.12
CA SER A 14 -53.78 -6.69 17.30
C SER A 14 -54.16 -6.34 15.87
N SER A 15 -53.31 -6.69 14.92
CA SER A 15 -53.63 -6.61 13.49
C SER A 15 -53.16 -7.88 12.79
N PHE A 16 -54.11 -8.51 12.11
CA PHE A 16 -53.96 -9.67 11.25
C PHE A 16 -53.06 -9.34 10.06
N PHE A 17 -52.04 -10.17 9.80
CA PHE A 17 -51.29 -10.17 8.55
C PHE A 17 -51.59 -11.44 7.76
N THR A 18 -52.16 -11.26 6.57
CA THR A 18 -52.26 -12.24 5.50
C THR A 18 -50.88 -12.41 4.86
N ALA A 19 -50.34 -13.63 4.89
CA ALA A 19 -49.07 -13.97 4.25
C ALA A 19 -49.28 -14.13 2.73
N PHE A 20 -48.73 -13.20 1.95
CA PHE A 20 -48.39 -13.45 0.55
C PHE A 20 -46.97 -14.01 0.51
N ALA A 21 -46.79 -15.21 -0.04
CA ALA A 21 -45.47 -15.74 -0.34
C ALA A 21 -44.90 -14.95 -1.51
N VAL A 22 -44.08 -13.94 -1.20
CA VAL A 22 -43.22 -13.27 -2.18
C VAL A 22 -42.05 -14.20 -2.43
N ASP A 23 -41.83 -14.56 -3.69
CA ASP A 23 -40.64 -15.29 -4.14
C ASP A 23 -39.42 -14.37 -4.00
N THR A 24 -38.79 -14.40 -2.83
CA THR A 24 -37.61 -13.58 -2.49
C THR A 24 -36.35 -14.31 -2.91
N THR A 25 -36.12 -14.43 -4.22
CA THR A 25 -34.77 -14.72 -4.71
C THR A 25 -33.97 -13.41 -4.61
N PRO A 26 -32.93 -13.32 -3.75
CA PRO A 26 -32.19 -12.08 -3.57
C PRO A 26 -31.47 -11.71 -4.88
N VAL A 27 -31.70 -10.50 -5.37
CA VAL A 27 -31.21 -10.06 -6.69
C VAL A 27 -29.87 -9.33 -6.57
N ASP A 28 -29.52 -8.86 -5.38
CA ASP A 28 -28.33 -8.04 -5.12
C ASP A 28 -27.44 -8.62 -4.01
N LEU A 29 -26.13 -8.37 -4.12
CA LEU A 29 -25.10 -8.81 -3.18
C LEU A 29 -25.39 -8.33 -1.75
N HIS A 30 -25.96 -7.13 -1.61
CA HIS A 30 -26.34 -6.58 -0.31
C HIS A 30 -27.43 -7.40 0.40
N GLU A 31 -28.44 -7.89 -0.32
CA GLU A 31 -29.47 -8.77 0.25
C GLU A 31 -28.87 -10.14 0.63
N LEU A 32 -27.96 -10.66 -0.19
CA LEU A 32 -27.29 -11.94 0.09
C LEU A 32 -26.40 -11.86 1.34
N MET A 33 -25.73 -10.73 1.57
CA MET A 33 -24.99 -10.44 2.79
C MET A 33 -25.92 -10.32 4.01
N ALA A 34 -27.08 -9.67 3.86
CA ALA A 34 -28.07 -9.56 4.92
C ALA A 34 -28.67 -10.92 5.32
N VAL A 35 -29.01 -11.78 4.35
CA VAL A 35 -29.49 -13.16 4.59
C VAL A 35 -28.43 -14.01 5.30
N ALA A 36 -27.15 -13.80 4.99
CA ALA A 36 -26.04 -14.50 5.65
C ALA A 36 -25.76 -14.01 7.10
N GLY A 37 -26.46 -12.97 7.55
CA GLY A 37 -26.28 -12.35 8.87
C GLY A 37 -25.03 -11.46 8.97
N VAL A 38 -24.47 -11.03 7.84
CA VAL A 38 -23.31 -10.13 7.79
C VAL A 38 -23.81 -8.70 7.97
N THR A 39 -23.85 -8.24 9.22
CA THR A 39 -24.22 -6.86 9.54
C THR A 39 -22.95 -6.00 9.58
N GLY A 40 -22.95 -4.89 8.83
CA GLY A 40 -21.77 -4.03 8.66
C GLY A 40 -21.29 -3.43 9.96
N GLY A 41 -20.21 -3.98 10.50
CA GLY A 41 -19.39 -3.43 11.57
C GLY A 41 -17.91 -3.55 11.19
N GLU A 42 -17.05 -2.74 11.80
CA GLU A 42 -15.62 -2.72 11.53
C GLU A 42 -14.96 -4.06 11.93
N SER A 43 -14.68 -4.87 10.91
CA SER A 43 -13.60 -5.86 10.78
C SER A 43 -13.31 -6.81 11.96
N GLU A 44 -14.23 -7.70 12.29
CA GLU A 44 -13.88 -9.00 12.84
C GLU A 44 -14.31 -10.09 11.85
N TYR A 45 -13.36 -10.91 11.39
CA TYR A 45 -13.64 -12.01 10.48
C TYR A 45 -14.49 -13.06 11.22
N ASP A 46 -15.78 -13.12 10.90
CA ASP A 46 -16.68 -14.18 11.37
C ASP A 46 -16.70 -15.34 10.37
N GLU A 47 -15.92 -16.37 10.67
CA GLU A 47 -15.84 -17.60 9.87
C GLU A 47 -17.22 -18.28 9.69
N ALA A 48 -18.09 -18.19 10.70
CA ALA A 48 -19.43 -18.76 10.62
C ALA A 48 -20.31 -17.98 9.64
N ALA A 49 -20.21 -16.65 9.64
CA ALA A 49 -20.91 -15.81 8.66
C ALA A 49 -20.40 -16.03 7.23
N TYR A 50 -19.09 -16.20 7.05
CA TYR A 50 -18.50 -16.51 5.74
C TYR A 50 -18.98 -17.88 5.21
N ASN A 51 -19.03 -18.90 6.06
CA ASN A 51 -19.54 -20.22 5.68
C ASN A 51 -21.04 -20.19 5.33
N ARG A 52 -21.85 -19.39 6.05
CA ARG A 52 -23.26 -19.16 5.69
C ARG A 52 -23.40 -18.50 4.32
N TYR A 53 -22.57 -17.50 4.02
CA TYR A 53 -22.54 -16.84 2.71
C TYR A 53 -22.18 -17.81 1.58
N LEU A 54 -21.14 -18.65 1.76
CA LEU A 54 -20.74 -19.62 0.74
C LEU A 54 -21.83 -20.66 0.45
N ASN A 55 -22.53 -21.13 1.49
CA ASN A 55 -23.64 -22.07 1.32
C ASN A 55 -24.82 -21.40 0.59
N ALA A 56 -25.21 -20.19 1.00
CA ALA A 56 -26.27 -19.44 0.33
C ALA A 56 -25.95 -19.12 -1.14
N LYS A 57 -24.69 -18.77 -1.44
CA LYS A 57 -24.23 -18.53 -2.82
C LYS A 57 -24.36 -19.77 -3.70
N ASN A 58 -24.06 -20.96 -3.17
CA ASN A 58 -24.13 -22.21 -3.92
C ASN A 58 -25.57 -22.71 -4.10
N GLU A 59 -26.48 -22.39 -3.17
CA GLU A 59 -27.90 -22.76 -3.27
C GLU A 59 -28.72 -21.79 -4.13
N LEU A 60 -28.42 -20.49 -4.07
CA LEU A 60 -29.25 -19.44 -4.69
C LEU A 60 -28.79 -19.04 -6.09
N LEU A 61 -27.51 -19.18 -6.43
CA LEU A 61 -27.07 -18.87 -7.77
C LEU A 61 -27.48 -20.00 -8.73
N PRO A 62 -28.19 -19.68 -9.83
CA PRO A 62 -28.50 -20.68 -10.84
C PRO A 62 -27.18 -21.30 -11.31
N THR A 63 -27.05 -22.61 -11.12
CA THR A 63 -25.89 -23.38 -11.55
C THR A 63 -25.70 -23.08 -13.05
N PRO A 64 -24.49 -22.69 -13.51
CA PRO A 64 -24.27 -22.34 -14.91
C PRO A 64 -24.87 -23.45 -15.77
N THR A 65 -25.81 -23.07 -16.64
CA THR A 65 -26.66 -23.98 -17.38
C THR A 65 -25.80 -25.06 -18.01
N ARG A 66 -25.76 -26.23 -17.37
CA ARG A 66 -24.98 -27.37 -17.84
C ARG A 66 -25.64 -27.72 -19.16
N ARG A 67 -24.92 -27.54 -20.28
CA ARG A 67 -25.44 -27.97 -21.58
C ARG A 67 -25.83 -29.42 -21.42
N ASP A 68 -27.12 -29.70 -21.57
CA ASP A 68 -27.66 -31.05 -21.58
C ASP A 68 -26.85 -31.89 -22.58
N GLU A 69 -26.05 -32.81 -22.07
CA GLU A 69 -25.31 -33.80 -22.86
C GLU A 69 -26.26 -34.86 -23.47
N GLY A 70 -27.58 -34.70 -23.30
CA GLY A 70 -28.63 -35.60 -23.78
C GLY A 70 -29.08 -35.39 -25.24
N ALA A 71 -28.64 -34.33 -25.91
CA ALA A 71 -28.82 -34.21 -27.36
C ALA A 71 -27.75 -35.07 -28.06
N GLY A 72 -28.15 -36.27 -28.48
CA GLY A 72 -27.29 -37.31 -29.05
C GLY A 72 -26.11 -36.76 -29.84
N TYR A 73 -24.91 -37.24 -29.50
CA TYR A 73 -23.64 -36.89 -30.13
C TYR A 73 -23.77 -37.06 -31.65
N VAL A 74 -24.11 -35.99 -32.37
CA VAL A 74 -24.04 -35.98 -33.82
C VAL A 74 -22.55 -35.95 -34.12
N GLU A 75 -21.98 -37.13 -34.35
CA GLU A 75 -20.58 -37.32 -34.71
C GLU A 75 -20.19 -36.24 -35.72
N SER A 76 -19.33 -35.32 -35.31
CA SER A 76 -19.08 -34.12 -36.10
C SER A 76 -18.16 -34.47 -37.27
N LEU A 77 -18.73 -35.04 -38.34
CA LEU A 77 -17.95 -35.46 -39.50
C LEU A 77 -17.29 -34.25 -40.18
N SER A 78 -16.01 -34.37 -40.48
CA SER A 78 -15.28 -33.43 -41.33
C SER A 78 -15.82 -33.46 -42.76
N ASN A 79 -15.54 -32.43 -43.57
CA ASN A 79 -15.92 -32.41 -44.99
C ASN A 79 -15.33 -33.60 -45.77
N ALA A 80 -14.11 -34.04 -45.42
CA ALA A 80 -13.50 -35.23 -46.01
C ALA A 80 -14.29 -36.51 -45.70
N GLN A 81 -14.67 -36.72 -44.44
CA GLN A 81 -15.47 -37.88 -44.05
C GLN A 81 -16.89 -37.85 -44.65
N ARG A 82 -17.48 -36.66 -44.82
CA ARG A 82 -18.77 -36.50 -45.50
C ARG A 82 -18.68 -36.87 -46.98
N LEU A 83 -17.61 -36.43 -47.66
CA LEU A 83 -17.34 -36.79 -49.05
C LEU A 83 -17.17 -38.30 -49.22
N ALA A 84 -16.42 -38.95 -48.33
CA ALA A 84 -16.24 -40.40 -48.32
C ALA A 84 -17.54 -41.19 -48.10
N LYS A 85 -18.51 -40.59 -47.39
CA LYS A 85 -19.85 -41.16 -47.14
C LYS A 85 -20.91 -40.72 -48.17
N GLY A 86 -20.54 -40.01 -49.24
CA GLY A 86 -21.49 -39.51 -50.26
C GLY A 86 -22.45 -38.43 -49.77
N LEU A 87 -22.14 -37.79 -48.63
CA LEU A 87 -22.94 -36.71 -48.06
C LEU A 87 -22.49 -35.34 -48.59
N PRO A 88 -23.41 -34.36 -48.72
CA PRO A 88 -23.04 -33.01 -49.15
C PRO A 88 -22.08 -32.35 -48.16
N LEU A 89 -21.14 -31.56 -48.69
CA LEU A 89 -20.15 -30.82 -47.89
C LEU A 89 -20.84 -29.85 -46.93
N LYS A 90 -20.28 -29.67 -45.73
CA LYS A 90 -20.68 -28.58 -44.84
C LYS A 90 -20.34 -27.25 -45.49
N ALA A 91 -21.22 -26.27 -45.32
CA ALA A 91 -20.96 -24.90 -45.70
C ALA A 91 -19.65 -24.41 -45.04
N PRO A 92 -18.86 -23.57 -45.73
CA PRO A 92 -17.64 -23.02 -45.16
C PRO A 92 -17.98 -22.28 -43.86
N ALA A 93 -17.49 -22.80 -42.74
CA ALA A 93 -17.64 -22.15 -41.45
C ALA A 93 -16.81 -20.86 -41.51
N ARG A 94 -17.49 -19.72 -41.70
CA ARG A 94 -16.86 -18.42 -41.47
C ARG A 94 -16.43 -18.43 -40.02
N ARG A 95 -15.12 -18.52 -39.77
CA ARG A 95 -14.55 -18.20 -38.47
C ARG A 95 -15.11 -16.82 -38.14
N GLN A 96 -16.02 -16.73 -37.19
CA GLN A 96 -16.34 -15.43 -36.64
C GLN A 96 -14.99 -14.84 -36.23
N PRO A 97 -14.63 -13.63 -36.68
CA PRO A 97 -13.38 -13.01 -36.27
C PRO A 97 -13.47 -13.01 -34.76
N SER A 98 -12.70 -13.92 -34.16
CA SER A 98 -12.94 -14.38 -32.81
C SER A 98 -12.39 -13.31 -31.92
N ARG A 99 -13.09 -12.17 -31.84
CA ARG A 99 -12.78 -11.03 -30.99
C ARG A 99 -11.26 -10.97 -30.81
N ILE A 100 -10.52 -10.85 -31.92
CA ILE A 100 -9.15 -10.37 -31.86
C ILE A 100 -9.35 -8.89 -31.59
N TRP A 101 -9.81 -8.62 -30.37
CA TRP A 101 -9.71 -7.33 -29.74
C TRP A 101 -8.28 -6.94 -29.99
N ASN A 102 -8.10 -5.72 -30.43
CA ASN A 102 -6.85 -5.01 -30.30
C ASN A 102 -6.30 -5.36 -28.92
N ARG A 103 -5.40 -6.35 -28.85
CA ARG A 103 -4.45 -6.39 -27.77
C ARG A 103 -3.61 -5.19 -28.11
N ASP A 104 -4.03 -4.04 -27.59
CA ASP A 104 -3.27 -2.81 -27.65
C ASP A 104 -1.85 -3.25 -27.36
N ALA A 105 -0.96 -3.06 -28.35
CA ALA A 105 0.40 -3.53 -28.25
C ALA A 105 0.94 -2.94 -26.96
N ALA A 106 1.09 -3.78 -25.93
CA ALA A 106 1.57 -3.32 -24.65
C ALA A 106 2.94 -2.73 -24.93
N ALA A 107 3.14 -1.46 -24.58
CA ALA A 107 4.43 -0.83 -24.72
C ALA A 107 5.47 -1.75 -24.04
N SER A 108 6.57 -2.04 -24.75
CA SER A 108 7.66 -2.82 -24.19
C SER A 108 8.04 -2.20 -22.86
N PRO A 109 8.23 -2.98 -21.78
CA PRO A 109 8.78 -2.43 -20.55
C PRO A 109 10.10 -1.73 -20.87
N LEU A 110 10.23 -0.51 -20.35
CA LEU A 110 11.45 0.28 -20.51
C LEU A 110 12.61 -0.42 -19.77
N PRO A 111 13.86 -0.31 -20.27
CA PRO A 111 15.00 -0.95 -19.61
C PRO A 111 15.15 -0.40 -18.19
N ARG A 112 15.11 -1.30 -17.20
CA ARG A 112 15.32 -0.97 -15.80
C ARG A 112 16.72 -1.34 -15.36
N GLU A 113 17.32 -0.47 -14.58
CA GLU A 113 18.57 -0.71 -13.87
C GLU A 113 18.27 -0.77 -12.36
N THR A 114 19.07 -1.55 -11.63
CA THR A 114 19.00 -1.61 -10.17
C THR A 114 20.40 -1.38 -9.63
N VAL A 115 20.54 -0.39 -8.75
CA VAL A 115 21.78 -0.05 -8.07
C VAL A 115 21.64 -0.30 -6.58
N THR A 116 22.68 -0.86 -5.99
CA THR A 116 22.76 -1.16 -4.56
C THR A 116 23.95 -0.43 -3.94
N GLY A 117 23.78 0.10 -2.72
CA GLY A 117 24.86 0.73 -1.99
C GLY A 117 24.52 0.98 -0.52
N ARG A 118 25.51 1.47 0.23
CA ARG A 118 25.36 1.85 1.64
C ARG A 118 24.74 3.24 1.75
N ALA A 119 23.83 3.43 2.69
CA ALA A 119 23.24 4.71 3.02
C ALA A 119 24.25 5.56 3.82
N ALA A 120 24.93 6.48 3.13
CA ALA A 120 25.95 7.34 3.72
C ALA A 120 25.46 8.80 3.80
N LEU A 121 25.77 9.48 4.91
CA LEU A 121 25.41 10.88 5.16
C LEU A 121 26.65 11.76 5.02
N TYR A 122 26.56 12.76 4.14
CA TYR A 122 27.60 13.72 3.83
C TYR A 122 27.26 15.09 4.41
N ASN A 123 28.25 15.81 4.92
CA ASN A 123 28.08 17.20 5.35
C ASN A 123 28.07 18.17 4.15
N GLN A 124 27.86 19.46 4.43
CA GLN A 124 27.86 20.52 3.41
C GLN A 124 29.21 20.69 2.67
N ASN A 125 30.31 20.21 3.26
CA ASN A 125 31.63 20.23 2.62
C ASN A 125 31.84 19.03 1.67
N GLY A 126 30.86 18.13 1.55
CA GLY A 126 30.97 16.92 0.73
C GLY A 126 31.79 15.81 1.38
N GLU A 127 32.02 15.87 2.69
CA GLU A 127 32.72 14.84 3.44
C GLU A 127 31.70 13.86 4.05
N ARG A 128 31.98 12.55 3.94
CA ARG A 128 31.19 11.52 4.60
C ARG A 128 31.42 11.61 6.11
N VAL A 129 30.35 11.81 6.87
CA VAL A 129 30.43 11.89 8.34
C VAL A 129 29.89 10.63 9.01
N PHE A 130 28.79 10.09 8.49
CA PHE A 130 28.11 8.94 9.08
C PHE A 130 27.56 7.98 8.03
N TYR A 131 27.19 6.79 8.47
CA TYR A 131 26.27 5.88 7.81
C TYR A 131 24.94 5.87 8.56
N VAL A 132 23.86 5.52 7.86
CA VAL A 132 22.61 5.09 8.50
C VAL A 132 22.82 3.69 9.04
N ASP A 133 22.54 3.46 10.32
CA ASP A 133 22.66 2.15 10.96
C ASP A 133 21.56 1.20 10.48
N ARG A 134 21.92 -0.06 10.19
CA ARG A 134 20.97 -1.12 9.81
C ARG A 134 20.11 -1.59 10.99
N ASN A 135 20.47 -1.25 12.21
CA ASN A 135 19.72 -1.55 13.41
C ASN A 135 18.79 -0.38 13.78
N LEU A 136 17.57 -0.74 14.18
CA LEU A 136 16.65 0.22 14.76
C LEU A 136 17.01 0.46 16.23
N ASN A 137 16.79 1.68 16.71
CA ASN A 137 16.87 1.96 18.13
C ASN A 137 15.63 1.40 18.88
N THR A 138 15.59 1.64 20.19
CA THR A 138 14.50 1.14 21.06
C THR A 138 13.12 1.70 20.70
N ALA A 139 13.06 2.81 19.97
CA ALA A 139 11.83 3.46 19.53
C ALA A 139 11.45 3.12 18.07
N GLY A 140 12.22 2.26 17.39
CA GLY A 140 11.83 1.72 16.08
C GLY A 140 12.21 2.59 14.89
N PHE A 141 13.24 3.43 14.99
CA PHE A 141 13.79 4.17 13.84
C PHE A 141 15.31 4.01 13.74
N THR A 142 15.85 4.31 12.56
CA THR A 142 17.29 4.18 12.28
C THR A 142 18.11 5.20 13.06
N SER A 143 19.36 4.85 13.34
CA SER A 143 20.32 5.73 14.03
C SER A 143 21.54 5.99 13.15
N LEU A 144 22.48 6.81 13.62
CA LEU A 144 23.77 6.98 12.96
C LEU A 144 24.77 5.91 13.42
N THR A 145 25.67 5.53 12.52
CA THR A 145 26.87 4.74 12.83
C THR A 145 28.08 5.26 12.05
N THR A 146 29.27 5.02 12.56
CA THR A 146 30.54 5.24 11.83
C THR A 146 31.15 3.93 11.34
N ASP A 147 30.59 2.81 11.77
CA ASP A 147 31.03 1.47 11.39
C ASP A 147 30.38 1.05 10.07
N VAL A 148 31.22 0.84 9.07
CA VAL A 148 30.81 0.45 7.72
C VAL A 148 30.10 -0.91 7.68
N ASP A 149 30.42 -1.82 8.62
CA ASP A 149 29.81 -3.15 8.69
C ASP A 149 28.39 -3.11 9.27
N ASN A 150 28.04 -2.02 9.95
CA ASN A 150 26.70 -1.75 10.46
C ASN A 150 25.90 -0.79 9.56
N ALA A 151 26.42 -0.40 8.41
CA ALA A 151 25.71 0.46 7.47
C ALA A 151 24.48 -0.24 6.85
N LEU A 152 23.38 0.50 6.76
CA LEU A 152 22.17 0.12 6.04
C LEU A 152 22.46 0.09 4.54
N THR A 153 22.12 -1.02 3.89
CA THR A 153 22.22 -1.20 2.45
C THR A 153 20.87 -0.94 1.82
N LEU A 154 20.87 -0.09 0.80
CA LEU A 154 19.69 0.27 0.02
C LEU A 154 19.81 -0.27 -1.41
N SER A 155 18.67 -0.56 -2.01
CA SER A 155 18.50 -0.89 -3.43
C SER A 155 17.52 0.08 -4.06
N VAL A 156 17.89 0.60 -5.22
CA VAL A 156 17.10 1.56 -6.00
C VAL A 156 16.95 1.00 -7.40
N SER A 157 15.71 0.83 -7.85
CA SER A 157 15.41 0.43 -9.24
C SER A 157 14.79 1.59 -10.00
N PHE A 158 15.31 1.87 -11.19
CA PHE A 158 14.91 3.02 -12.00
C PHE A 158 14.96 2.71 -13.50
N ASP A 159 14.32 3.56 -14.29
CA ASP A 159 14.27 3.47 -15.75
C ASP A 159 15.47 4.19 -16.37
N THR A 160 16.26 3.56 -17.21
CA THR A 160 17.48 4.18 -17.76
C THR A 160 17.26 5.41 -18.67
N LEU A 161 16.02 5.75 -19.03
CA LEU A 161 15.71 6.86 -19.94
C LEU A 161 15.57 8.24 -19.28
N GLN A 162 15.56 8.36 -17.95
CA GLN A 162 15.53 9.67 -17.27
C GLN A 162 16.86 9.95 -16.56
N PRO A 163 17.32 11.22 -16.52
CA PRO A 163 18.55 11.57 -15.81
C PRO A 163 18.36 11.63 -14.29
N VAL A 164 17.14 11.90 -13.81
CA VAL A 164 16.78 12.00 -12.39
C VAL A 164 15.43 11.35 -12.18
N PHE A 165 15.30 10.58 -11.11
CA PHE A 165 14.12 9.77 -10.82
C PHE A 165 13.41 10.29 -9.59
N THR A 166 12.18 10.75 -9.73
CA THR A 166 11.39 11.29 -8.61
C THR A 166 10.30 10.30 -8.18
N LYS A 167 9.91 10.37 -6.91
CA LYS A 167 8.81 9.56 -6.34
C LYS A 167 9.05 8.06 -6.49
N ILE A 168 10.31 7.66 -6.34
CA ILE A 168 10.67 6.23 -6.40
C ILE A 168 10.59 5.60 -5.02
N GLN A 169 10.36 4.30 -5.02
CA GLN A 169 10.45 3.45 -3.85
C GLN A 169 11.88 2.95 -3.68
N VAL A 170 12.36 2.90 -2.43
CA VAL A 170 13.70 2.45 -2.10
C VAL A 170 13.62 1.28 -1.14
N THR A 171 14.32 0.20 -1.43
CA THR A 171 14.29 -1.03 -0.62
C THR A 171 15.50 -1.10 0.30
N MET A 172 15.29 -1.42 1.57
CA MET A 172 16.33 -1.73 2.54
C MET A 172 16.65 -3.22 2.51
N LEU A 173 17.90 -3.57 2.25
CA LEU A 173 18.30 -4.97 2.03
C LEU A 173 18.74 -5.72 3.29
N ASN A 174 19.16 -4.99 4.33
CA ASN A 174 19.76 -5.59 5.52
C ASN A 174 19.25 -4.98 6.84
N LEU A 175 18.06 -4.37 6.85
CA LEU A 175 17.45 -3.88 8.08
C LEU A 175 17.24 -5.05 9.06
N ALA A 176 17.58 -4.85 10.33
CA ALA A 176 17.51 -5.89 11.36
C ALA A 176 16.09 -6.41 11.66
N THR A 177 15.05 -5.72 11.20
CA THR A 177 13.65 -6.07 11.42
C THR A 177 12.98 -6.49 10.11
N SER A 178 12.31 -7.64 10.12
CA SER A 178 11.54 -8.13 8.97
C SER A 178 10.18 -7.44 8.84
N GLY A 179 9.56 -7.51 7.66
CA GLY A 179 8.22 -6.99 7.42
C GLY A 179 8.15 -5.50 7.04
N PHE A 180 9.25 -4.76 7.13
CA PHE A 180 9.32 -3.34 6.78
C PHE A 180 10.44 -3.04 5.77
N PRO A 181 10.40 -3.61 4.55
CA PRO A 181 11.52 -3.55 3.61
C PRO A 181 11.66 -2.19 2.91
N LEU A 182 10.68 -1.29 3.00
CA LEU A 182 10.68 -0.03 2.27
C LEU A 182 11.25 1.10 3.12
N LEU A 183 12.25 1.82 2.61
CA LEU A 183 12.78 3.02 3.26
C LEU A 183 11.70 4.11 3.28
N SER A 184 11.40 4.64 4.46
CA SER A 184 10.34 5.60 4.66
C SER A 184 10.74 6.78 5.53
N LEU A 185 10.05 7.90 5.31
CA LEU A 185 9.91 8.94 6.32
C LEU A 185 8.66 8.66 7.14
N ILE A 186 8.79 8.70 8.46
CA ILE A 186 7.71 8.45 9.42
C ILE A 186 7.47 9.72 10.22
N GLN A 187 6.22 10.13 10.35
CA GLN A 187 5.82 11.31 11.12
C GLN A 187 6.37 11.27 12.55
N GLY A 188 6.83 12.41 13.05
CA GLY A 188 7.39 12.58 14.37
C GLY A 188 6.39 12.28 15.48
N ARG A 189 6.91 11.87 16.64
CA ARG A 189 6.09 11.56 17.84
C ARG A 189 5.28 12.76 18.30
N ASP A 190 5.90 13.93 18.31
CA ASP A 190 5.29 15.13 18.90
C ASP A 190 4.57 15.99 17.85
N ASP A 191 4.55 15.54 16.59
CA ASP A 191 3.85 16.23 15.51
C ASP A 191 2.35 16.30 15.83
N THR A 192 1.79 17.48 15.62
CA THR A 192 0.37 17.75 15.89
C THR A 192 -0.52 17.54 14.66
N ASN A 193 0.09 17.52 13.47
CA ASN A 193 -0.51 17.15 12.19
C ASN A 193 0.59 16.63 11.24
N THR A 194 0.24 16.32 9.99
CA THR A 194 1.16 15.75 8.99
C THR A 194 1.86 16.80 8.13
N ASP A 195 1.64 18.10 8.35
CA ASP A 195 2.13 19.13 7.46
C ASP A 195 3.49 19.67 7.94
N MET A 196 4.48 19.56 7.06
CA MET A 196 5.83 20.08 7.23
C MET A 196 5.88 21.49 6.64
N THR A 197 5.68 22.51 7.47
CA THR A 197 5.64 23.91 7.04
C THR A 197 6.73 24.73 7.73
N ALA A 198 7.11 25.86 7.13
CA ALA A 198 8.01 26.81 7.78
C ALA A 198 7.38 27.33 9.10
N GLY A 199 8.19 27.50 10.14
CA GLY A 199 7.75 27.84 11.48
C GLY A 199 7.20 26.68 12.31
N SER A 200 7.06 25.47 11.73
CA SER A 200 6.63 24.29 12.46
C SER A 200 7.81 23.55 13.08
N PHE A 201 7.60 22.99 14.28
CA PHE A 201 8.57 22.08 14.92
C PHE A 201 8.42 20.63 14.45
N HIS A 202 7.52 20.35 13.49
CA HIS A 202 7.28 19.00 12.99
C HIS A 202 8.54 18.41 12.34
N TYR A 203 8.66 17.09 12.45
CA TYR A 203 9.85 16.38 12.02
C TYR A 203 9.52 14.95 11.60
N THR A 204 10.37 14.33 10.79
CA THR A 204 10.22 12.92 10.43
C THR A 204 11.35 12.06 10.98
N TYR A 205 11.07 10.83 11.35
CA TYR A 205 12.06 9.79 11.55
C TYR A 205 12.39 9.09 10.22
N LEU A 206 13.62 8.61 10.07
CA LEU A 206 14.00 7.69 9.00
C LEU A 206 13.84 6.24 9.49
N GLY A 207 13.02 5.44 8.80
CA GLY A 207 12.71 4.08 9.22
C GLY A 207 12.22 3.19 8.09
N GLY A 208 11.65 2.05 8.47
CA GLY A 208 11.02 1.11 7.55
C GLY A 208 9.50 1.21 7.53
N ALA A 209 8.93 0.95 6.35
CA ALA A 209 7.51 0.73 6.13
C ALA A 209 7.25 -0.63 5.46
N ALA A 210 6.08 -1.19 5.74
CA ALA A 210 5.60 -2.43 5.17
C ALA A 210 5.16 -2.24 3.73
N GLU A 211 5.25 -3.30 2.94
CA GLU A 211 4.69 -3.33 1.59
C GLU A 211 3.14 -3.25 1.64
N PRO A 212 2.50 -2.59 0.66
CA PRO A 212 3.09 -2.01 -0.56
C PRO A 212 3.67 -0.59 -0.39
N GLY A 213 3.68 -0.04 0.82
CA GLY A 213 4.09 1.35 1.09
C GLY A 213 3.02 2.37 0.70
N SER A 214 3.42 3.64 0.59
CA SER A 214 2.60 4.72 0.03
C SER A 214 2.91 4.85 -1.46
N GLY A 215 1.90 4.79 -2.34
CA GLY A 215 2.15 4.97 -3.78
C GLY A 215 2.69 6.38 -4.15
N PRO A 216 3.23 6.55 -5.37
CA PRO A 216 3.85 7.81 -5.80
C PRO A 216 2.90 9.00 -5.70
N GLY A 217 3.34 10.07 -5.03
CA GLY A 217 2.55 11.29 -4.87
C GLY A 217 1.50 11.24 -3.75
N SER A 218 1.47 10.19 -2.94
CA SER A 218 0.55 10.05 -1.80
C SER A 218 1.00 10.86 -0.58
N THR A 219 0.03 11.38 0.17
CA THR A 219 0.25 12.00 1.49
C THR A 219 0.57 10.98 2.60
N GLY A 220 0.66 9.70 2.25
CA GLY A 220 0.85 8.60 3.20
C GLY A 220 -0.43 8.27 3.98
N SER A 221 -0.32 7.32 4.89
CA SER A 221 -1.39 6.93 5.81
C SER A 221 -0.80 6.36 7.10
N SER A 222 -1.53 6.48 8.20
CA SER A 222 -1.22 5.81 9.47
C SER A 222 -1.58 4.32 9.46
N THR A 223 -2.30 3.85 8.43
CA THR A 223 -2.61 2.43 8.22
C THR A 223 -1.46 1.67 7.54
N ILE A 224 -0.46 2.38 7.00
CA ILE A 224 0.76 1.76 6.48
C ILE A 224 1.59 1.33 7.68
N GLY A 225 1.78 0.02 7.84
CA GLY A 225 2.64 -0.53 8.88
C GLY A 225 4.03 0.09 8.79
N ASN A 226 4.58 0.56 9.91
CA ASN A 226 5.91 1.15 9.96
C ASN A 226 6.62 0.78 11.27
N THR A 227 7.93 0.79 11.21
CA THR A 227 8.84 0.38 12.29
C THR A 227 8.63 1.14 13.62
N TYR A 228 8.28 2.43 13.57
CA TYR A 228 7.97 3.20 14.78
C TYR A 228 6.64 2.78 15.42
N THR A 229 5.58 2.69 14.61
CA THR A 229 4.25 2.28 15.08
C THR A 229 4.27 0.85 15.61
N ASP A 230 4.98 -0.06 14.92
CA ASP A 230 5.18 -1.43 15.37
C ASP A 230 5.85 -1.48 16.76
N ARG A 231 6.91 -0.68 16.94
CA ARG A 231 7.68 -0.68 18.19
C ARG A 231 6.96 -0.01 19.37
N THR A 232 6.20 1.05 19.10
CA THR A 232 5.62 1.91 20.15
C THR A 232 4.12 1.68 20.37
N GLY A 233 3.43 1.04 19.43
CA GLY A 233 1.98 0.94 19.41
C GLY A 233 1.26 2.26 19.07
N LEU A 234 1.99 3.33 18.76
CA LEU A 234 1.42 4.64 18.43
C LEU A 234 1.33 4.80 16.90
N PRO A 235 0.12 4.91 16.32
CA PRO A 235 -0.04 5.10 14.88
C PRO A 235 0.64 6.39 14.40
N ARG A 236 1.45 6.29 13.35
CA ARG A 236 2.12 7.41 12.68
C ARG A 236 2.03 7.24 11.18
N VAL A 237 1.91 8.37 10.48
CA VAL A 237 1.90 8.39 9.02
C VAL A 237 3.29 8.05 8.49
N ALA A 238 3.36 7.18 7.49
CA ALA A 238 4.60 6.86 6.77
C ALA A 238 4.45 7.15 5.27
N GLN A 239 5.54 7.59 4.63
CA GLN A 239 5.65 7.81 3.19
C GLN A 239 6.90 7.11 2.63
N THR A 240 6.76 6.32 1.56
CA THR A 240 7.81 5.50 0.93
C THR A 240 8.21 5.98 -0.47
N ASP A 241 7.26 6.37 -1.32
CA ASP A 241 7.50 6.70 -2.73
C ASP A 241 7.77 8.21 -2.89
N ILE A 242 8.70 8.69 -2.08
CA ILE A 242 9.02 10.11 -1.87
C ILE A 242 10.46 10.45 -2.20
N TRP A 243 11.23 9.48 -2.68
CA TRP A 243 12.64 9.65 -2.93
C TRP A 243 12.88 10.19 -4.33
N THR A 244 13.86 11.08 -4.44
CA THR A 244 14.47 11.48 -5.69
C THR A 244 15.89 10.93 -5.74
N TYR A 245 16.21 10.15 -6.79
CA TYR A 245 17.55 9.60 -7.00
C TYR A 245 18.21 10.22 -8.23
N ASP A 246 19.43 10.71 -8.03
CA ASP A 246 20.32 11.16 -9.09
C ASP A 246 21.48 10.16 -9.23
N PRO A 247 21.52 9.35 -10.32
CA PRO A 247 22.57 8.38 -10.54
C PRO A 247 23.95 9.00 -10.77
N ALA A 248 24.05 10.27 -11.19
CA ALA A 248 25.33 10.92 -11.43
C ALA A 248 26.04 11.32 -10.13
N THR A 249 25.27 11.75 -9.12
CA THR A 249 25.79 12.20 -7.81
C THR A 249 25.57 11.18 -6.69
N THR A 250 24.84 10.11 -7.00
CA THR A 250 24.30 9.08 -6.09
C THR A 250 23.46 9.63 -4.94
N VAL A 251 22.97 10.87 -5.06
CA VAL A 251 22.15 11.54 -4.05
C VAL A 251 20.76 10.92 -4.01
N LEU A 252 20.27 10.69 -2.80
CA LEU A 252 18.92 10.25 -2.52
C LEU A 252 18.21 11.31 -1.64
N ALA A 253 17.41 12.16 -2.26
CA ALA A 253 16.75 13.30 -1.61
C ALA A 253 15.27 13.00 -1.34
N PRO A 254 14.79 13.05 -0.09
CA PRO A 254 13.38 12.86 0.21
C PRO A 254 12.56 14.13 0.00
N THR A 255 11.27 13.96 -0.31
CA THR A 255 10.27 15.01 -0.34
C THR A 255 9.04 14.57 0.42
N TRP A 256 8.66 15.27 1.48
CA TRP A 256 7.41 15.01 2.19
C TRP A 256 6.22 15.63 1.48
N ILE A 257 5.11 14.91 1.40
CA ILE A 257 3.89 15.39 0.77
C ILE A 257 2.88 15.75 1.86
N ASN A 258 2.59 17.04 2.01
CA ASN A 258 1.64 17.56 2.99
C ASN A 258 0.20 17.16 2.65
N SER A 259 -0.72 17.31 3.59
CA SER A 259 -2.15 16.98 3.46
C SER A 259 -2.86 17.74 2.32
N ASN A 260 -2.31 18.90 1.93
CA ASN A 260 -2.77 19.70 0.80
C ASN A 260 -2.10 19.34 -0.55
N ASN A 261 -1.29 18.27 -0.59
CA ASN A 261 -0.47 17.80 -1.71
C ASN A 261 0.75 18.69 -2.05
N ASP A 262 1.12 19.63 -1.17
CA ASP A 262 2.37 20.37 -1.34
C ASP A 262 3.58 19.46 -1.10
N ASN A 263 4.55 19.55 -1.99
CA ASN A 263 5.81 18.82 -1.91
C ASN A 263 6.83 19.68 -1.14
N VAL A 264 7.38 19.12 -0.06
CA VAL A 264 8.30 19.79 0.84
C VAL A 264 9.61 19.02 0.90
N GLU A 265 10.69 19.65 0.48
CA GLU A 265 12.03 19.08 0.64
C GLU A 265 12.36 18.92 2.14
N ILE A 266 12.87 17.75 2.51
CA ILE A 266 13.19 17.39 3.89
C ILE A 266 14.70 17.13 4.03
N PRO A 267 15.50 18.16 4.34
CA PRO A 267 16.89 17.95 4.71
C PRO A 267 17.02 17.13 6.00
N PHE A 268 18.07 16.30 6.06
CA PHE A 268 18.36 15.49 7.23
C PHE A 268 19.25 16.23 8.23
N TYR A 269 18.97 16.03 9.50
CA TYR A 269 19.73 16.51 10.64
C TYR A 269 19.91 15.37 11.65
N SER A 270 20.77 15.57 12.64
CA SER A 270 20.91 14.64 13.75
C SER A 270 20.94 15.32 15.10
N GLN A 271 20.42 14.61 16.09
CA GLN A 271 20.48 14.98 17.50
C GLN A 271 20.51 13.69 18.31
N SER A 272 21.48 13.53 19.22
CA SER A 272 21.62 12.34 20.08
C SER A 272 21.59 10.99 19.32
N ASN A 273 22.33 10.90 18.20
CA ASN A 273 22.41 9.72 17.31
C ASN A 273 21.16 9.39 16.49
N ALA A 274 20.06 10.11 16.68
CA ALA A 274 18.85 9.98 15.87
C ALA A 274 18.96 10.82 14.59
N ILE A 275 18.35 10.34 13.51
CA ILE A 275 18.22 11.05 12.24
C ILE A 275 16.83 11.67 12.17
N TYR A 276 16.78 12.98 11.93
CA TYR A 276 15.55 13.75 11.78
C TYR A 276 15.48 14.35 10.39
N GLY A 277 14.33 14.27 9.74
CA GLY A 277 14.02 15.09 8.58
C GLY A 277 13.27 16.35 9.03
N LEU A 278 13.79 17.54 8.71
CA LEU A 278 13.26 18.81 9.18
C LEU A 278 12.98 19.77 8.02
N LYS A 279 11.85 20.47 8.05
CA LYS A 279 11.63 21.63 7.18
C LYS A 279 12.20 22.91 7.77
N ASP A 280 12.06 23.10 9.08
CA ASP A 280 12.50 24.28 9.80
C ASP A 280 13.29 23.85 11.06
N SER A 281 14.62 23.83 10.92
CA SER A 281 15.51 23.43 12.02
C SER A 281 15.47 24.40 13.20
N ASP A 282 15.19 25.68 12.96
CA ASP A 282 15.19 26.72 14.00
C ASP A 282 13.93 26.61 14.86
N ALA A 283 12.77 26.40 14.22
CA ALA A 283 11.51 26.10 14.92
C ALA A 283 11.62 24.78 15.71
N PHE A 284 12.23 23.74 15.13
CA PHE A 284 12.52 22.50 15.84
C PHE A 284 13.43 22.74 17.06
N HIS A 285 14.54 23.47 16.90
CA HIS A 285 15.48 23.74 18.00
C HIS A 285 14.86 24.59 19.11
N THR A 286 13.97 25.53 18.77
CA THR A 286 13.20 26.31 19.76
C THR A 286 12.36 25.41 20.67
N ARG A 287 11.80 24.31 20.11
CA ARG A 287 11.05 23.31 20.87
C ARG A 287 11.97 22.32 21.59
N TYR A 288 13.08 21.93 20.95
CA TYR A 288 14.04 20.93 21.42
C TYR A 288 15.45 21.53 21.47
N PRO A 289 15.83 22.17 22.59
CA PRO A 289 17.03 23.02 22.66
C PRO A 289 18.36 22.24 22.69
N ALA A 290 18.34 20.92 22.54
CA ALA A 290 19.57 20.16 22.37
C ALA A 290 20.22 20.49 21.02
N PRO A 291 21.57 20.48 20.91
CA PRO A 291 22.26 20.78 19.66
C PRO A 291 21.81 19.85 18.52
N VAL A 292 21.60 20.44 17.35
CA VAL A 292 21.28 19.74 16.11
C VAL A 292 22.47 19.90 15.15
N THR A 293 22.87 18.81 14.52
CA THR A 293 23.94 18.80 13.50
C THR A 293 23.35 18.56 12.12
N GLY A 294 23.82 19.27 11.11
CA GLY A 294 23.35 19.15 9.73
C GLY A 294 23.27 20.51 9.04
N PRO A 295 22.60 20.60 7.88
CA PRO A 295 21.95 19.52 7.15
C PRO A 295 22.95 18.50 6.57
N PHE A 296 22.49 17.27 6.37
CA PHE A 296 23.21 16.19 5.71
C PHE A 296 22.57 15.84 4.36
N THR A 297 23.41 15.43 3.42
CA THR A 297 22.98 14.83 2.15
C THR A 297 23.10 13.31 2.24
N LEU A 298 22.00 12.59 2.01
CA LEU A 298 22.00 11.14 1.90
C LEU A 298 22.47 10.72 0.50
N LYS A 299 23.46 9.83 0.45
CA LYS A 299 23.99 9.25 -0.78
C LYS A 299 24.04 7.73 -0.71
N LEU A 300 23.91 7.11 -1.88
CA LEU A 300 24.16 5.70 -2.08
C LEU A 300 25.65 5.49 -2.38
N GLU A 301 26.42 5.02 -1.40
CA GLU A 301 27.85 4.73 -1.55
C GLU A 301 28.05 3.30 -2.08
N PRO A 302 28.81 3.07 -3.17
CA PRO A 302 29.03 1.73 -3.72
C PRO A 302 29.63 0.77 -2.69
N ILE A 303 29.18 -0.50 -2.75
CA ILE A 303 29.80 -1.59 -1.99
C ILE A 303 30.99 -2.10 -2.80
N VAL A 304 32.20 -1.76 -2.36
CA VAL A 304 33.47 -2.30 -2.86
C VAL A 304 33.87 -3.51 -2.04
#